data_AF-X1VM34-F1
#
_entry.id   AF-X1VM34-F1
#
_cell.length_a   1.000
_cell.length_b   1.000
_cell.length_c   1.000
_cell.angle_alpha   90.00
_cell.angle_beta   90.00
_cell.angle_gamma   90.00
#
_symmetry.space_group_name_H-M   'P 1'
#
loop_
_entity.id
_entity.type
_entity.pdbx_description
1 polymer ?
#
loop_
_entity_poly.entity_id
_entity_poly.type
_entity_poly.pdbx_seq_one_letter_code
_entity_poly.pdbx_strand_id
1 'polypeptide(L)'
;MSERMVEKCNQVLRLHGYQAQIEVVNDTLALQRGAALAVYAKTSSGGIIGADRAGAPRRTSEDIGKYVAGNLLEDLATGATVDHYLADQLIFYAALADGVSQYRIPRLTEHVETNLWLVETILGAKTEVNHNLVEIQGR
;
A
#
# COMPACT_ATOMS: atom_id res chain seq x y z
N MET A 1 -4.03 17.20 -16.69
CA MET A 1 -4.04 16.93 -15.23
C MET A 1 -3.20 15.69 -14.94
N SER A 2 -3.56 14.55 -15.53
CA SER A 2 -2.87 13.26 -15.40
C SER A 2 -1.37 13.33 -15.74
N GLU A 3 -1.00 13.97 -16.85
CA GLU A 3 0.40 14.20 -17.25
C GLU A 3 1.27 14.81 -16.12
N ARG A 4 0.74 15.83 -15.43
CA ARG A 4 1.46 16.48 -14.33
C ARG A 4 1.63 15.57 -13.11
N MET A 5 0.68 14.65 -12.87
CA MET A 5 0.82 13.64 -11.83
C MET A 5 1.95 12.67 -12.18
N VAL A 6 1.97 12.17 -13.43
CA VAL A 6 2.99 11.24 -13.95
C VAL A 6 4.37 11.88 -13.90
N GLU A 7 4.51 13.09 -14.43
CA GLU A 7 5.77 13.82 -14.45
C GLU A 7 6.31 14.01 -13.03
N LYS A 8 5.47 14.46 -12.11
CA LYS A 8 5.88 14.71 -10.73
C LYS A 8 6.22 13.42 -9.98
N CYS A 9 5.44 12.35 -10.17
CA CYS A 9 5.70 11.04 -9.58
C CYS A 9 7.06 10.49 -10.05
N ASN A 10 7.28 10.44 -11.37
CA ASN A 10 8.55 9.97 -11.93
C ASN A 10 9.74 10.88 -11.60
N GLN A 11 9.53 12.19 -11.42
CA GLN A 11 10.58 13.07 -10.91
C GLN A 11 11.06 12.63 -9.52
N VAL A 12 10.13 12.34 -8.59
CA VAL A 12 10.47 11.94 -7.21
C VAL A 12 11.09 10.54 -7.16
N LEU A 13 10.55 9.59 -7.92
CA LEU A 13 11.09 8.23 -8.02
C LEU A 13 12.52 8.21 -8.57
N ARG A 14 12.80 9.02 -9.60
CA ARG A 14 14.14 9.08 -10.22
C ARG A 14 15.23 9.57 -9.28
N LEU A 15 14.90 10.47 -8.33
CA LEU A 15 15.83 10.90 -7.29
C LEU A 15 16.30 9.73 -6.39
N HIS A 16 15.55 8.62 -6.37
CA HIS A 16 15.84 7.43 -5.60
C HIS A 16 16.25 6.23 -6.47
N GLY A 17 16.58 6.47 -7.75
CA GLY A 17 17.02 5.42 -8.68
C GLY A 17 15.91 4.57 -9.28
N TYR A 18 14.64 4.95 -9.10
CA TYR A 18 13.49 4.23 -9.66
C TYR A 18 12.86 4.98 -10.83
N GLN A 19 12.20 4.24 -11.71
CA GLN A 19 11.38 4.80 -12.78
C GLN A 19 10.14 3.93 -12.98
N ALA A 20 8.97 4.55 -12.96
CA ALA A 20 7.70 3.88 -13.18
C ALA A 20 7.21 4.09 -14.62
N GLN A 21 6.70 3.02 -15.22
CA GLN A 21 5.87 3.11 -16.42
C GLN A 21 4.43 3.36 -15.97
N ILE A 22 3.89 4.54 -16.28
CA ILE A 22 2.57 4.96 -15.83
C ILE A 22 1.71 5.23 -17.07
N GLU A 23 0.65 4.45 -17.23
CA GLU A 23 -0.34 4.65 -18.29
C GLU A 23 -1.31 5.78 -17.91
N VAL A 24 -1.59 6.67 -18.87
CA VAL A 24 -2.56 7.74 -18.70
C VAL A 24 -3.88 7.33 -19.35
N VAL A 25 -4.89 7.10 -18.53
CA VAL A 25 -6.26 6.83 -18.97
C VAL A 25 -7.12 8.07 -18.73
N ASN A 26 -7.83 8.52 -19.75
CA ASN A 26 -8.78 9.63 -19.65
C ASN A 26 -10.19 9.12 -19.94
N ASP A 27 -11.07 9.19 -18.92
CA ASP A 27 -12.49 8.90 -19.08
C ASP A 27 -13.27 10.21 -19.23
N THR A 28 -13.98 10.35 -20.36
CA THR A 28 -14.82 11.50 -20.67
C THR A 28 -16.32 11.22 -20.49
N LEU A 29 -16.70 9.99 -20.13
CA LEU A 29 -18.09 9.55 -19.97
C LEU A 29 -18.59 9.67 -18.53
N ALA A 30 -17.68 9.74 -17.56
CA ALA A 30 -18.03 9.89 -16.15
C ALA A 30 -18.89 11.15 -15.90
N LEU A 31 -19.98 10.98 -15.15
CA LEU A 31 -20.87 12.08 -14.75
C LEU A 31 -20.18 13.13 -13.86
N GLN A 32 -19.15 12.71 -13.12
CA GLN A 32 -18.42 13.54 -12.19
C GLN A 32 -16.94 13.57 -12.54
N ARG A 33 -16.33 14.75 -12.40
CA ARG A 33 -14.89 14.91 -12.60
C ARG A 33 -14.14 14.29 -11.45
N GLY A 34 -13.15 13.47 -11.78
CA GLY A 34 -12.23 12.87 -10.83
C GLY A 34 -10.89 12.60 -11.51
N ALA A 35 -9.89 12.30 -10.68
CA ALA A 35 -8.62 11.76 -11.12
C ALA A 35 -8.04 10.94 -9.97
N ALA A 36 -7.17 9.99 -10.28
CA ALA A 36 -6.38 9.27 -9.30
C ALA A 36 -5.05 8.90 -9.94
N LEU A 37 -4.06 8.65 -9.09
CA LEU A 37 -2.81 8.04 -9.50
C LEU A 37 -2.58 6.83 -8.59
N ALA A 38 -2.21 5.71 -9.19
CA ALA A 38 -1.74 4.52 -8.49
C ALA A 38 -0.44 4.05 -9.15
N VAL A 39 0.51 3.60 -8.34
CA VAL A 39 1.74 2.96 -8.77
C VAL A 39 2.01 1.76 -7.88
N TYR A 40 2.76 0.79 -8.38
CA TYR A 40 3.21 -0.34 -7.58
C TYR A 40 4.60 -0.78 -8.00
N ALA A 41 5.31 -1.39 -7.05
CA ALA A 41 6.58 -2.05 -7.29
C ALA A 41 6.40 -3.56 -7.17
N LYS A 42 6.94 -4.31 -8.13
CA LYS A 42 7.06 -5.77 -8.04
C LYS A 42 8.42 -6.12 -7.45
N THR A 43 8.43 -6.85 -6.34
CA THR A 43 9.66 -7.23 -5.65
C THR A 43 10.25 -8.51 -6.25
N SER A 44 11.52 -8.80 -5.92
CA SER A 44 12.20 -10.03 -6.36
C SER A 44 11.56 -11.31 -5.80
N SER A 45 10.87 -11.23 -4.65
CA SER A 45 10.08 -12.34 -4.09
C SER A 45 8.72 -12.53 -4.78
N GLY A 46 8.36 -11.67 -5.73
CA GLY A 46 7.07 -11.69 -6.42
C GLY A 46 5.96 -10.91 -5.70
N GLY A 47 6.26 -10.29 -4.55
CA GLY A 47 5.34 -9.41 -3.84
C GLY A 47 5.07 -8.10 -4.59
N ILE A 48 3.95 -7.45 -4.25
CA ILE A 48 3.54 -6.17 -4.80
C ILE A 48 3.36 -5.19 -3.65
N ILE A 49 4.01 -4.03 -3.75
CA ILE A 49 3.88 -2.91 -2.80
C ILE A 49 3.31 -1.73 -3.59
N GLY A 50 2.12 -1.27 -3.20
CA GLY A 50 1.40 -0.22 -3.89
C GLY A 50 1.35 1.10 -3.14
N ALA A 51 1.10 2.18 -3.88
CA ALA A 51 0.67 3.45 -3.33
C ALA A 51 -0.29 4.14 -4.31
N ASP A 52 -1.32 4.77 -3.77
CA ASP A 52 -2.27 5.53 -4.57
C ASP A 52 -2.75 6.81 -3.88
N ARG A 53 -3.37 7.68 -4.68
CA ARG A 53 -4.11 8.82 -4.16
C ARG A 53 -5.14 9.32 -5.16
N ALA A 54 -6.38 9.46 -4.70
CA ALA A 54 -7.44 10.15 -5.43
C ALA A 54 -7.25 11.69 -5.44
N GLY A 55 -7.83 12.35 -6.43
CA GLY A 55 -7.99 13.79 -6.50
C GLY A 55 -9.00 14.30 -5.48
N ALA A 56 -8.85 15.55 -5.05
CA ALA A 56 -9.79 16.22 -4.15
C ALA A 56 -9.74 17.73 -4.39
N PRO A 57 -10.77 18.50 -3.99
CA PRO A 57 -10.71 19.95 -4.01
C PRO A 57 -9.44 20.47 -3.31
N ARG A 58 -8.76 21.45 -3.92
CA ARG A 58 -7.51 22.05 -3.45
C ARG A 58 -6.28 21.12 -3.40
N ARG A 59 -6.39 19.90 -3.93
CA ARG A 59 -5.24 18.99 -4.10
C ARG A 59 -4.71 19.12 -5.52
N THR A 60 -3.46 19.57 -5.67
CA THR A 60 -2.85 19.75 -7.00
C THR A 60 -2.45 18.40 -7.62
N SER A 61 -2.21 18.38 -8.94
CA SER A 61 -1.75 17.18 -9.63
C SER A 61 -0.35 16.77 -9.16
N GLU A 62 0.47 17.76 -8.88
CA GLU A 62 1.84 17.63 -8.41
C GLU A 62 1.88 17.08 -6.97
N ASP A 63 0.97 17.52 -6.10
CA ASP A 63 0.85 16.97 -4.74
C ASP A 63 0.44 15.50 -4.74
N ILE A 64 -0.40 15.09 -5.69
CA ILE A 64 -0.79 13.68 -5.89
C ILE A 64 0.45 12.88 -6.31
N GLY A 65 1.15 13.31 -7.37
CA GLY A 65 2.35 12.64 -7.85
C GLY A 65 3.44 12.52 -6.79
N LYS A 66 3.69 13.60 -6.04
CA LYS A 66 4.66 13.63 -4.94
C LYS A 66 4.27 12.68 -3.80
N TYR A 67 3.01 12.69 -3.39
CA TYR A 67 2.52 11.84 -2.30
C TYR A 67 2.60 10.36 -2.65
N VAL A 68 2.14 9.99 -3.84
CA VAL A 68 2.14 8.59 -4.28
C VAL A 68 3.56 8.04 -4.38
N ALA A 69 4.48 8.80 -4.98
CA ALA A 69 5.89 8.41 -5.04
C ALA A 69 6.53 8.34 -3.64
N GLY A 70 6.24 9.32 -2.77
CA GLY A 70 6.74 9.36 -1.40
C GLY A 70 6.31 8.15 -0.58
N ASN A 71 5.01 7.86 -0.55
CA ASN A 71 4.48 6.70 0.17
C ASN A 71 5.06 5.37 -0.33
N LEU A 72 5.18 5.20 -1.66
CA LEU A 72 5.78 3.98 -2.21
C LEU A 72 7.24 3.84 -1.74
N LEU A 73 8.01 4.93 -1.79
CA LEU A 73 9.42 4.92 -1.37
C LEU A 73 9.57 4.69 0.14
N GLU A 74 8.69 5.28 0.96
CA GLU A 74 8.65 5.05 2.40
C GLU A 74 8.41 3.58 2.70
N ASP A 75 7.39 2.96 2.10
CA ASP A 75 7.10 1.55 2.32
C ASP A 75 8.25 0.65 1.83
N LEU A 76 8.81 0.91 0.65
CA LEU A 76 9.96 0.16 0.11
C LEU A 76 11.20 0.25 1.02
N ALA A 77 11.46 1.42 1.61
CA ALA A 77 12.63 1.63 2.46
C ALA A 77 12.61 0.81 3.76
N THR A 78 11.43 0.36 4.21
CA THR A 78 11.29 -0.46 5.42
C THR A 78 11.70 -1.93 5.23
N GLY A 79 11.86 -2.38 3.99
CA GLY A 79 12.02 -3.81 3.69
C GLY A 79 10.77 -4.65 4.01
N ALA A 80 9.59 -4.00 4.08
CA ALA A 80 8.31 -4.67 4.20
C ALA A 80 8.05 -5.58 2.99
N THR A 81 7.22 -6.60 3.20
CA THR A 81 6.79 -7.51 2.13
C THR A 81 5.46 -7.09 1.52
N VAL A 82 4.77 -6.15 2.16
CA VAL A 82 3.46 -5.60 1.78
C VAL A 82 3.44 -4.10 2.03
N ASP A 83 2.57 -3.36 1.33
CA ASP A 83 2.34 -1.93 1.64
C ASP A 83 1.50 -1.75 2.91
N HIS A 84 1.43 -0.51 3.39
CA HIS A 84 0.77 -0.20 4.65
C HIS A 84 -0.75 -0.34 4.63
N TYR A 85 -1.38 -0.40 3.45
CA TYR A 85 -2.82 -0.67 3.33
C TYR A 85 -3.09 -2.17 3.27
N LEU A 86 -2.26 -2.93 2.56
CA LEU A 86 -2.36 -4.38 2.51
C LEU A 86 -2.02 -5.04 3.86
N ALA A 87 -1.21 -4.36 4.68
CA ALA A 87 -0.79 -4.80 6.01
C ALA A 87 -1.95 -5.24 6.92
N ASP A 88 -3.04 -4.47 7.00
CA ASP A 88 -4.20 -4.81 7.82
C ASP A 88 -5.22 -5.70 7.09
N GLN A 89 -5.31 -5.57 5.76
CA GLN A 89 -6.23 -6.35 4.93
C GLN A 89 -5.89 -7.84 4.91
N LEU A 90 -4.60 -8.20 4.99
CA LEU A 90 -4.16 -9.60 4.97
C LEU A 90 -4.48 -10.37 6.25
N ILE A 91 -4.72 -9.68 7.36
CA ILE A 91 -4.90 -10.31 8.69
C ILE A 91 -6.03 -11.35 8.66
N PHE A 92 -7.15 -11.03 8.01
CA PHE A 92 -8.30 -11.93 7.95
C PHE A 92 -8.01 -13.20 7.17
N TYR A 93 -7.29 -13.08 6.04
CA TYR A 93 -6.91 -14.24 5.23
C TYR A 93 -5.88 -15.10 5.97
N ALA A 94 -4.91 -14.47 6.62
CA ALA A 94 -3.89 -15.15 7.41
C ALA A 94 -4.50 -15.90 8.61
N ALA A 95 -5.52 -15.34 9.26
CA ALA A 95 -6.21 -15.97 10.38
C ALA A 95 -7.09 -17.17 9.97
N LEU A 96 -7.57 -17.20 8.72
CA LEU A 96 -8.35 -18.30 8.16
C LEU A 96 -7.48 -19.37 7.46
N ALA A 97 -6.19 -19.08 7.25
CA ALA A 97 -5.28 -20.00 6.59
C ALA A 97 -4.78 -21.08 7.56
N ASP A 98 -4.57 -22.29 7.06
CA ASP A 98 -3.95 -23.36 7.85
C ASP A 98 -2.49 -23.02 8.19
N GLY A 99 -2.10 -23.25 9.45
CA GLY A 99 -0.72 -23.08 9.91
C GLY A 99 -0.36 -21.63 10.27
N VAL A 100 0.92 -21.29 10.08
CA VAL A 100 1.47 -19.98 10.46
C VAL A 100 1.69 -19.13 9.21
N SER A 101 1.02 -17.99 9.16
CA SER A 101 1.26 -16.93 8.18
C SER A 101 2.17 -15.86 8.76
N GLN A 102 3.18 -15.44 7.98
CA GLN A 102 4.13 -14.41 8.38
C GLN A 102 4.35 -13.39 7.25
N TYR A 103 4.37 -12.10 7.60
CA TYR A 103 4.69 -11.04 6.66
C TYR A 103 5.24 -9.79 7.37
N ARG A 104 6.03 -8.98 6.64
CA ARG A 104 6.58 -7.72 7.17
C ARG A 104 5.74 -6.54 6.74
N ILE A 105 5.32 -5.71 7.69
CA ILE A 105 4.57 -4.48 7.47
C ILE A 105 5.51 -3.26 7.49
N PRO A 106 5.16 -2.14 6.82
CA PRO A 106 6.00 -0.93 6.88
C PRO A 106 6.02 -0.29 8.27
N ARG A 107 4.87 -0.31 8.95
CA ARG A 107 4.67 0.23 10.30
C ARG A 107 3.45 -0.42 10.95
N LEU A 108 3.45 -0.51 12.27
CA LEU A 108 2.27 -0.88 13.04
C LEU A 108 1.28 0.29 13.02
N THR A 109 0.02 0.01 12.71
CA THR A 109 -1.08 1.00 12.68
C THR A 109 -2.21 0.55 13.61
N GLU A 110 -3.04 1.49 14.06
CA GLU A 110 -4.23 1.17 14.86
C GLU A 110 -5.17 0.18 14.13
N HIS A 111 -5.21 0.23 12.80
CA HIS A 111 -5.98 -0.72 11.98
C HIS A 111 -5.41 -2.13 12.05
N VAL A 112 -4.08 -2.28 11.96
CA VAL A 112 -3.42 -3.57 12.17
C VAL A 112 -3.72 -4.10 13.57
N GLU A 113 -3.51 -3.29 14.61
CA GLU A 113 -3.76 -3.70 16.00
C GLU A 113 -5.21 -4.12 16.23
N THR A 114 -6.17 -3.33 15.73
CA THR A 114 -7.60 -3.63 15.86
C THR A 114 -7.97 -4.92 15.14
N ASN A 115 -7.47 -5.13 13.93
CA ASN A 115 -7.77 -6.34 13.16
C ASN A 115 -7.13 -7.58 13.78
N LEU A 116 -5.91 -7.49 14.33
CA LEU A 116 -5.28 -8.60 15.07
C LEU A 116 -6.11 -8.98 16.29
N TRP A 117 -6.49 -8.01 17.12
CA TRP A 117 -7.39 -8.25 18.26
C TRP A 117 -8.72 -8.88 17.84
N LEU A 118 -9.28 -8.44 16.72
CA LEU A 118 -10.56 -8.94 16.20
C LEU A 118 -10.47 -10.42 15.80
N VAL A 119 -9.41 -10.82 15.08
CA VAL A 119 -9.25 -12.23 14.67
C VAL A 119 -8.92 -13.15 15.84
N GLU A 120 -8.20 -12.66 16.86
CA GLU A 120 -8.01 -13.40 18.11
C GLU A 120 -9.34 -13.62 18.83
N THR A 121 -10.17 -12.58 18.90
CA THR A 121 -11.44 -12.60 19.64
C THR A 121 -12.49 -13.47 18.95
N ILE A 122 -12.64 -13.33 17.63
CA ILE A 122 -13.73 -13.96 16.88
C ILE A 122 -13.34 -15.33 16.33
N LEU A 123 -12.14 -15.45 15.74
CA LEU A 123 -11.70 -16.67 15.07
C LEU A 123 -10.86 -17.57 16.00
N GLY A 124 -10.41 -17.04 17.14
CA GLY A 124 -9.53 -17.77 18.05
C GLY A 124 -8.15 -18.04 17.45
N ALA A 125 -7.75 -17.26 16.45
CA ALA A 125 -6.38 -17.22 15.94
C ALA A 125 -5.43 -16.73 17.05
N LYS A 126 -4.13 -16.96 16.89
CA LYS A 126 -3.10 -16.36 17.76
C LYS A 126 -2.24 -15.42 16.94
N THR A 127 -2.00 -14.22 17.46
CA THR A 127 -1.20 -13.22 16.76
C THR A 127 0.00 -12.78 17.59
N GLU A 128 1.10 -12.47 16.91
CA GLU A 128 2.27 -11.86 17.51
C GLU A 128 2.83 -10.80 16.54
N VAL A 129 3.27 -9.67 17.09
CA VAL A 129 3.97 -8.63 16.34
C VAL A 129 5.34 -8.42 16.96
N ASN A 130 6.38 -8.69 16.19
CA ASN A 130 7.76 -8.46 16.59
C ASN A 130 8.42 -7.45 15.64
N HIS A 131 8.65 -6.23 16.14
CA HIS A 131 9.06 -5.08 15.34
C HIS A 131 8.09 -4.84 14.17
N ASN A 132 8.48 -5.26 12.97
CA ASN A 132 7.68 -5.11 11.76
C ASN A 132 7.22 -6.46 11.17
N LEU A 133 7.49 -7.58 11.85
CA LEU A 133 7.02 -8.90 11.46
C LEU A 133 5.70 -9.19 12.17
N VAL A 134 4.67 -9.47 11.39
CA VAL A 134 3.37 -9.96 11.87
C VAL A 134 3.34 -11.47 11.67
N GLU A 135 3.00 -12.19 12.73
CA GLU A 135 2.79 -13.64 12.73
C GLU A 135 1.36 -13.94 13.15
N ILE A 136 0.67 -14.79 12.38
CA ILE A 136 -0.70 -15.19 12.64
C ILE A 136 -0.79 -16.71 12.49
N GLN A 137 -1.10 -17.40 13.58
CA GLN A 137 -1.47 -18.81 13.57
C GLN A 137 -2.98 -18.90 13.35
N GLY A 138 -3.37 -19.33 12.14
CA GLY A 138 -4.77 -19.55 11.80
C GLY A 138 -5.33 -20.82 12.45
N ARG A 139 -6.66 -20.92 12.41
CA ARG A 139 -7.45 -21.97 13.08
C ARG A 139 -8.41 -22.69 12.16
#